data_AF-A0A6N8XJK1-F1
#
_entry.id   AF-A0A6N8XJK1-F1
#
_cell.length_a   1.000
_cell.length_b   1.000
_cell.length_c   1.000
_cell.angle_alpha   90.00
_cell.angle_beta   90.00
_cell.angle_gamma   90.00
#
_symmetry.space_group_name_H-M   'P 1'
#
loop_
_entity.id
_entity.type
_entity.pdbx_description
1 polymer ?
#
loop_
_entity_poly.entity_id
_entity_poly.type
_entity_poly.pdbx_seq_one_letter_code
_entity_poly.pdbx_strand_id
1 'polypeptide(L)' 'VITVIFVPLTFLAGIYGMNFANMPELATRYGYFALLGVMFVSGVVQFIYFRRKKWV' A
#
# COMPACT_ATOMS: atom_id res chain seq x y z
N VAL A 1 3.31 -15.42 6.78
CA VAL A 1 3.11 -14.78 5.46
C VAL A 1 2.10 -13.64 5.51
N ILE A 2 0.95 -13.83 6.16
CA ILE A 2 -0.11 -12.81 6.29
C ILE A 2 0.44 -11.47 6.83
N THR A 3 1.19 -11.48 7.94
CA THR A 3 1.74 -10.26 8.55
C THR A 3 2.64 -9.44 7.63
N VAL A 4 3.44 -10.10 6.77
CA VAL A 4 4.36 -9.40 5.86
C VAL A 4 3.61 -8.66 4.76
N ILE A 5 2.43 -9.14 4.37
CA ILE A 5 1.54 -8.46 3.42
C ILE A 5 0.88 -7.24 4.09
N PHE A 6 0.43 -7.39 5.35
CA PHE A 6 -0.29 -6.32 6.05
C PHE A 6 0.61 -5.19 6.55
N VAL A 7 1.86 -5.44 6.93
CA VAL A 7 2.78 -4.40 7.44
C VAL A 7 2.95 -3.19 6.49
N PRO A 8 3.29 -3.35 5.19
CA PRO A 8 3.43 -2.21 4.28
C PRO A 8 2.09 -1.52 3.99
N LEU A 9 0.98 -2.27 3.95
CA LEU A 9 -0.37 -1.73 3.80
C LEU A 9 -0.76 -0.85 4.99
N THR A 10 -0.56 -1.31 6.21
CA THR A 10 -0.84 -0.56 7.44
C THR A 10 0.11 0.64 7.59
N PHE A 11 1.36 0.51 7.15
CA PHE A 11 2.32 1.62 7.14
C PHE A 11 1.91 2.73 6.17
N LEU A 12 1.50 2.37 4.94
CA LEU A 12 0.93 3.32 3.97
C LEU A 12 -0.35 3.98 4.52
N ALA A 13 -1.25 3.19 5.12
CA ALA A 13 -2.47 3.72 5.74
C ALA A 13 -2.17 4.65 6.92
N GLY A 14 -1.12 4.36 7.71
CA GLY A 14 -0.66 5.21 8.81
C GLY A 14 -0.07 6.53 8.32
N ILE A 15 0.80 6.49 7.30
CA ILE A 15 1.40 7.71 6.71
C ILE A 15 0.33 8.62 6.11
N TYR A 16 -0.61 8.06 5.36
CA TYR A 16 -1.66 8.81 4.68
C TYR A 16 -2.91 9.07 5.55
N GLY A 17 -3.04 8.41 6.70
CA GLY A 17 -4.07 8.69 7.71
C GLY A 17 -3.66 9.80 8.69
N MET A 18 -2.38 10.13 8.78
CA MET A 18 -1.94 11.35 9.46
C MET A 18 -2.47 12.56 8.68
N ASN A 19 -3.18 13.47 9.37
CA ASN A 19 -3.78 14.69 8.82
C ASN A 19 -2.73 15.69 8.29
N PHE A 20 -2.00 15.31 7.25
CA PHE A 20 -1.15 16.23 6.51
C PHE A 20 -2.07 17.10 5.66
N ALA A 21 -2.43 18.27 6.20
CA ALA A 21 -3.18 19.32 5.51
C ALA A 21 -2.52 19.80 4.20
N ASN A 22 -1.31 19.34 3.88
CA ASN A 22 -0.56 19.60 2.65
C ASN A 22 0.05 18.30 2.10
N MET A 23 -0.78 17.39 1.57
CA MET A 23 -0.30 16.36 0.65
C MET A 23 -0.57 16.81 -0.80
N PRO A 24 0.37 17.51 -1.47
CA PRO A 24 0.17 18.03 -2.83
C PRO A 24 -0.16 16.92 -3.84
N GLU A 25 0.24 15.66 -3.58
CA GLU A 25 -0.09 14.50 -4.40
C GLU A 25 -1.56 14.04 -4.22
N LEU A 26 -2.15 14.24 -3.03
CA LEU A 26 -3.55 13.90 -2.73
C LEU A 26 -4.54 15.02 -3.09
N ALA A 27 -4.05 16.24 -3.33
CA ALA A 27 -4.86 17.38 -3.80
C ALA A 27 -5.36 17.17 -5.25
N THR A 28 -4.74 16.25 -5.99
CA THR A 28 -5.22 15.86 -7.31
C THR A 28 -6.41 14.91 -7.19
N ARG A 29 -7.42 15.07 -8.07
CA ARG A 29 -8.65 14.23 -8.10
C ARG A 29 -8.40 12.72 -8.12
N TYR A 30 -7.20 12.29 -8.52
CA TYR A 30 -6.78 10.90 -8.62
C TYR A 30 -5.76 10.44 -7.58
N GLY A 31 -5.27 11.32 -6.69
CA GLY A 31 -4.26 10.95 -5.68
C GLY A 31 -4.72 9.82 -4.75
N TYR A 32 -6.00 9.82 -4.38
CA TYR A 32 -6.61 8.73 -3.62
C TYR A 32 -6.61 7.39 -4.39
N PHE A 33 -6.93 7.42 -5.69
CA PHE A 33 -6.90 6.23 -6.53
C PHE A 33 -5.47 5.73 -6.80
N ALA A 34 -4.51 6.64 -6.97
CA ALA A 34 -3.10 6.30 -7.09
C ALA A 34 -2.60 5.59 -5.83
N LEU A 35 -2.98 6.07 -4.65
CA LEU A 35 -2.64 5.44 -3.38
C LEU A 35 -3.21 4.03 -3.25
N LEU A 36 -4.50 3.86 -3.57
CA LEU A 36 -5.14 2.55 -3.62
C LEU A 36 -4.43 1.62 -4.61
N GLY A 37 -3.99 2.14 -5.75
CA GLY A 37 -3.16 1.43 -6.71
C GLY A 37 -1.83 0.96 -6.10
N VAL A 38 -1.11 1.84 -5.41
CA VAL A 38 0.18 1.51 -4.76
C VAL A 38 -0.01 0.47 -3.66
N MET A 39 -1.06 0.60 -2.85
CA MET A 39 -1.43 -0.38 -1.83
C MET A 39 -1.73 -1.75 -2.44
N PHE A 40 -2.55 -1.77 -3.51
CA PHE A 40 -2.91 -2.99 -4.21
C PHE A 40 -1.70 -3.65 -4.86
N VAL A 41 -0.87 -2.89 -5.57
CA VAL A 41 0.36 -3.38 -6.21
C VAL A 41 1.32 -3.93 -5.16
N SER A 42 1.51 -3.25 -4.04
CA SER A 42 2.38 -3.73 -2.96
C SER A 42 1.90 -5.07 -2.39
N GLY A 43 0.59 -5.22 -2.17
CA GLY A 43 0.00 -6.49 -1.74
C GLY A 43 0.19 -7.61 -2.78
N VAL A 44 -0.03 -7.32 -4.05
CA VAL A 44 0.13 -8.28 -5.16
C VAL A 44 1.59 -8.69 -5.34
N VAL A 45 2.53 -7.75 -5.30
CA VAL A 45 3.98 -8.04 -5.40
C VAL A 45 4.43 -8.96 -4.28
N GLN A 46 4.02 -8.65 -3.04
CA GLN A 46 4.29 -9.49 -1.87
C GLN A 46 3.69 -10.90 -2.06
N PHE A 47 2.42 -10.99 -2.47
CA PHE A 47 1.75 -12.26 -2.72
C PHE A 47 2.46 -13.11 -3.78
N ILE A 48 2.81 -12.51 -4.93
CA ILE A 48 3.55 -13.19 -6.01
C ILE A 48 4.93 -13.63 -5.53
N TYR A 49 5.64 -12.78 -4.77
CA TYR A 49 6.96 -13.11 -4.23
C TYR A 49 6.90 -14.33 -3.30
N PHE A 50 5.93 -14.38 -2.38
CA PHE A 50 5.74 -15.52 -1.47
C PHE A 50 5.31 -16.79 -2.22
N ARG A 51 4.44 -16.66 -3.23
CA ARG A 51 4.02 -17.77 -4.09
C ARG A 51 5.20 -18.36 -4.88
N ARG A 52 6.09 -17.51 -5.42
CA ARG A 52 7.30 -17.97 -6.13
C ARG A 52 8.29 -18.68 -5.21
N LYS A 53 8.36 -18.27 -3.94
CA LYS A 53 9.19 -18.96 -2.94
C LYS A 53 8.58 -20.27 -2.40
N LYS A 54 7.36 -20.66 -2.81
CA LYS A 54 6.58 -21.79 -2.25
C LYS A 54 6.38 -21.68 -0.73
N TRP A 55 6.42 -20.47 -0.20
CA TRP A 55 6.12 -20.21 1.21
C TRP A 55 4.62 -20.06 1.46
N VAL A 56 3.83 -19.96 0.37
CA VAL A 56 2.37 -20.05 0.25
C VAL A 56 2.05 -20.89 -0.97
#